data_AF-U3U605-F1
#
_entry.id   AF-U3U605-F1
#
_cell.length_a   1.000
_cell.length_b   1.000
_cell.length_c   1.000
_cell.angle_alpha   90.00
_cell.angle_beta   90.00
_cell.angle_gamma   90.00
#
_symmetry.space_group_name_H-M   'P 1'
#
loop_
_entity.id
_entity.type
_entity.pdbx_description
1 polymer ?
#
loop_
_entity_poly.entity_id
_entity_poly.type
_entity_poly.pdbx_seq_one_letter_code
_entity_poly.pdbx_strand_id
1 'polypeptide(L)'
;MQGNSAASAVHANPLLSDSWFRSQLYGLERSADDFPRVRQGELADVLASNAGLQQFAQPVIRQLAQQMAETQSVVILSDASGLVLNTFGDMQALEKAQRFALAPGNLWSECGRGTNAIGTALAIDDGCKIDGQQHFLTRNQGLYCAACRCRCPTDR
;
A
#
# COMPACT_ATOMS: atom_id res chain seq x y z
N MET A 1 28.25 1.49 8.94
CA MET A 1 28.04 0.04 9.16
C MET A 1 26.60 -0.28 9.62
N GLN A 2 25.54 0.25 8.99
CA GLN A 2 24.14 0.10 9.47
C GLN A 2 23.22 -0.76 8.57
N GLY A 3 23.74 -1.39 7.50
CA GLY A 3 22.92 -2.15 6.54
C GLY A 3 22.53 -3.58 6.95
N ASN A 4 23.11 -4.12 8.03
CA ASN A 4 23.03 -5.58 8.30
C ASN A 4 21.86 -5.99 9.21
N SER A 5 21.28 -5.07 9.97
CA SER A 5 20.26 -5.40 10.98
C SER A 5 18.86 -5.62 10.38
N ALA A 6 18.45 -4.77 9.45
CA ALA A 6 17.12 -4.88 8.85
C ALA A 6 16.98 -6.04 7.86
N ALA A 7 18.02 -6.32 7.07
CA ALA A 7 18.05 -7.51 6.22
C ALA A 7 17.93 -8.80 7.06
N SER A 8 18.57 -8.83 8.23
CA SER A 8 18.45 -9.94 9.19
C SER A 8 17.02 -10.09 9.74
N ALA A 9 16.37 -8.97 10.10
CA ALA A 9 14.98 -8.98 10.57
C ALA A 9 13.97 -9.41 9.49
N VAL A 10 14.23 -9.07 8.23
CA VAL A 10 13.42 -9.51 7.08
C VAL A 10 13.58 -11.01 6.85
N HIS A 11 14.81 -11.53 6.83
CA HIS A 11 15.06 -12.96 6.62
C HIS A 11 14.54 -13.84 7.76
N ALA A 12 14.44 -13.30 8.99
CA ALA A 12 13.85 -13.99 10.13
C ALA A 12 12.32 -14.09 10.07
N ASN A 13 11.67 -13.32 9.19
CA ASN A 13 10.22 -13.33 8.99
C ASN A 13 9.88 -13.91 7.61
N PRO A 14 9.35 -15.14 7.52
CA PRO A 14 9.05 -15.80 6.25
C PRO A 14 8.19 -14.94 5.31
N LEU A 15 7.17 -14.24 5.83
CA LEU A 15 6.31 -13.37 5.02
C LEU A 15 7.12 -12.25 4.36
N LEU A 16 8.01 -11.59 5.11
CA LEU A 16 8.84 -10.52 4.59
C LEU A 16 9.88 -11.06 3.61
N SER A 17 10.51 -12.19 3.94
CA SER A 17 11.48 -12.87 3.07
C SER A 17 10.85 -13.22 1.72
N ASP A 18 9.64 -13.82 1.73
CA ASP A 18 8.91 -14.21 0.51
C ASP A 18 8.49 -12.98 -0.31
N SER A 19 7.99 -11.93 0.34
CA SER A 19 7.65 -10.67 -0.33
C SER A 19 8.85 -9.99 -0.99
N TRP A 20 9.99 -10.00 -0.30
CA TRP A 20 11.24 -9.47 -0.85
C TRP A 20 11.74 -10.28 -2.03
N PHE A 21 11.64 -11.61 -1.93
CA PHE A 21 11.96 -12.51 -3.03
C PHE A 21 11.07 -12.24 -4.25
N ARG A 22 9.74 -12.11 -4.07
CA ARG A 22 8.82 -11.72 -5.16
C ARG A 22 9.20 -10.36 -5.77
N SER A 23 9.50 -9.37 -4.93
CA SER A 23 9.96 -8.04 -5.38
C SER A 23 11.19 -8.11 -6.28
N GLN A 24 12.17 -8.96 -5.93
CA GLN A 24 13.34 -9.21 -6.77
C GLN A 24 13.01 -9.95 -8.06
N LEU A 25 12.11 -10.93 -8.02
CA LEU A 25 11.65 -11.65 -9.22
C LEU A 25 10.91 -10.75 -10.22
N TYR A 26 10.25 -9.69 -9.73
CA TYR A 26 9.68 -8.64 -10.59
C TYR A 26 10.73 -7.72 -11.23
N GLY A 27 12.02 -7.92 -10.93
CA GLY A 27 13.11 -7.12 -11.48
C GLY A 27 13.30 -5.77 -10.81
N LEU A 28 12.71 -5.55 -9.62
CA LEU A 28 12.86 -4.29 -8.91
C LEU A 28 14.23 -4.19 -8.24
N GLU A 29 14.88 -3.04 -8.45
CA GLU A 29 16.02 -2.63 -7.65
C GLU A 29 15.56 -1.83 -6.42
N ARG A 30 16.26 -1.99 -5.30
CA ARG A 30 15.91 -1.29 -4.04
C ARG A 30 16.00 0.24 -4.13
N SER A 31 16.77 0.75 -5.10
CA SER A 31 16.95 2.17 -5.38
C SER A 31 15.96 2.71 -6.42
N ALA A 32 15.08 1.88 -6.99
CA ALA A 32 14.09 2.33 -7.95
C ALA A 32 13.18 3.40 -7.33
N ASP A 33 12.85 4.41 -8.14
CA ASP A 33 12.09 5.60 -7.72
C ASP A 33 10.84 5.83 -8.56
N ASP A 34 10.40 4.80 -9.29
CA ASP A 34 9.23 4.88 -10.15
C ASP A 34 7.92 4.89 -9.35
N PHE A 35 6.95 5.63 -9.87
CA PHE A 35 5.59 5.72 -9.35
C PHE A 35 4.62 5.21 -10.42
N PRO A 36 4.42 3.88 -10.54
CA PRO A 36 3.47 3.34 -11.49
C PRO A 36 2.07 3.88 -11.18
N ARG A 37 1.39 4.37 -12.21
CA ARG A 37 0.07 5.00 -12.10
C ARG A 37 -0.74 4.78 -13.36
N VAL A 38 -2.06 4.81 -13.23
CA VAL A 38 -2.95 4.81 -14.40
C VAL A 38 -2.80 6.09 -15.22
N ARG A 39 -3.15 6.02 -16.50
CA ARG A 39 -3.11 7.18 -17.38
C ARG A 39 -4.15 8.21 -16.91
N GLN A 40 -3.89 9.49 -17.18
CA GLN A 40 -4.72 10.59 -16.67
C GLN A 40 -6.20 10.47 -17.06
N GLY A 41 -6.52 9.89 -18.23
CA GLY A 41 -7.89 9.68 -18.69
C GLY A 41 -8.59 8.44 -18.12
N GLU A 42 -7.86 7.50 -17.52
CA GLU A 42 -8.41 6.20 -17.09
C GLU A 42 -8.90 6.19 -15.65
N LEU A 43 -8.49 7.17 -14.84
CA LEU A 43 -8.83 7.19 -13.42
C LEU A 43 -10.35 7.25 -13.21
N ALA A 44 -11.08 8.01 -14.03
CA ALA A 44 -12.54 8.09 -13.93
C ALA A 44 -13.20 6.73 -14.16
N ASP A 45 -12.73 5.97 -15.15
CA ASP A 45 -13.26 4.64 -15.49
C ASP A 45 -12.94 3.61 -14.39
N VAL A 46 -11.74 3.67 -13.83
CA VAL A 46 -11.34 2.86 -12.67
C VAL A 46 -12.24 3.17 -11.47
N LEU A 47 -12.46 4.45 -11.16
CA LEU A 47 -13.30 4.83 -10.03
C LEU A 47 -14.76 4.42 -10.27
N ALA A 48 -15.27 4.55 -11.50
CA ALA A 48 -16.62 4.14 -11.85
C ALA A 48 -16.80 2.61 -11.73
N SER A 49 -15.86 1.82 -12.24
CA SER A 49 -15.90 0.35 -12.14
C SER A 49 -15.79 -0.16 -10.71
N ASN A 50 -15.15 0.61 -9.81
CA ASN A 50 -15.02 0.30 -8.38
C ASN A 50 -16.04 1.05 -7.50
N ALA A 51 -17.10 1.63 -8.06
CA ALA A 51 -18.07 2.43 -7.30
C ALA A 51 -18.77 1.63 -6.19
N GLY A 52 -19.11 0.36 -6.45
CA GLY A 52 -19.70 -0.53 -5.45
C GLY A 52 -18.78 -0.72 -4.23
N LEU A 53 -17.51 -1.10 -4.46
CA LEU A 53 -16.52 -1.25 -3.40
C LEU A 53 -16.37 0.04 -2.58
N GLN A 54 -16.23 1.18 -3.25
CA GLN A 54 -16.12 2.47 -2.58
C GLN A 54 -17.35 2.76 -1.70
N GLN A 55 -18.56 2.53 -2.21
CA GLN A 55 -19.79 2.75 -1.47
C GLN A 55 -19.89 1.84 -0.24
N PHE A 56 -19.57 0.55 -0.38
CA PHE A 56 -19.63 -0.41 0.73
C PHE A 56 -18.56 -0.16 1.80
N ALA A 57 -17.34 0.17 1.40
CA ALA A 57 -16.23 0.38 2.33
C ALA A 57 -16.27 1.77 3.01
N GLN A 58 -16.99 2.74 2.44
CA GLN A 58 -16.99 4.13 2.89
C GLN A 58 -17.29 4.32 4.39
N PRO A 59 -18.29 3.68 5.02
CA PRO A 59 -18.56 3.88 6.44
C PRO A 59 -17.38 3.44 7.33
N VAL A 60 -16.80 2.28 7.04
CA VAL A 60 -15.66 1.72 7.79
C VAL A 60 -14.43 2.61 7.62
N ILE A 61 -14.14 3.03 6.39
CA ILE A 61 -12.99 3.88 6.11
C ILE A 61 -13.12 5.24 6.79
N ARG A 62 -14.31 5.86 6.74
CA ARG A 62 -14.54 7.15 7.42
C ARG A 62 -14.35 7.03 8.93
N GLN A 63 -14.86 5.96 9.53
CA GLN A 63 -14.68 5.71 10.97
C GLN A 63 -13.19 5.52 11.33
N LEU A 64 -12.45 4.73 10.54
CA LEU A 64 -11.01 4.55 10.74
C LEU A 64 -10.24 5.87 10.57
N ALA A 65 -10.58 6.67 9.56
CA ALA A 65 -9.94 7.96 9.32
C ALA A 65 -10.17 8.93 10.50
N GLN A 66 -11.36 8.91 11.10
CA GLN A 66 -11.66 9.69 12.31
C GLN A 66 -10.83 9.23 13.52
N GLN A 67 -10.68 7.92 13.71
CA GLN A 67 -9.85 7.36 14.80
C GLN A 67 -8.37 7.69 14.64
N MET A 68 -7.91 7.91 13.40
CA MET A 68 -6.52 8.20 13.04
C MET A 68 -6.23 9.70 12.89
N ALA A 69 -7.21 10.58 13.12
CA ALA A 69 -7.06 12.01 12.87
C ALA A 69 -5.89 12.63 13.67
N GLU A 70 -5.70 12.23 14.93
CA GLU A 70 -4.64 12.76 15.79
C GLU A 70 -3.26 12.12 15.54
N THR A 71 -3.16 11.13 14.64
CA THR A 71 -1.90 10.42 14.36
C THR A 71 -1.21 10.87 13.07
N GLN A 72 -1.70 11.95 12.43
CA GLN A 72 -1.20 12.46 11.14
C GLN A 72 -1.07 11.35 10.09
N SER A 73 -2.01 10.41 10.10
CA SER A 73 -2.01 9.21 9.26
C SER A 73 -3.10 9.29 8.20
N VAL A 74 -2.95 8.51 7.14
CA VAL A 74 -3.98 8.37 6.10
C VAL A 74 -4.56 6.96 6.11
N VAL A 75 -5.84 6.85 5.78
CA VAL A 75 -6.50 5.59 5.47
C VAL A 75 -6.70 5.50 3.97
N ILE A 76 -6.38 4.35 3.38
CA ILE A 76 -6.35 4.16 1.93
C ILE A 76 -7.31 3.03 1.57
N LEU A 77 -8.07 3.24 0.50
CA LEU A 77 -8.78 2.18 -0.19
C LEU A 77 -8.10 1.94 -1.53
N SER A 78 -7.77 0.69 -1.83
CA SER A 78 -7.28 0.26 -3.14
C SER A 78 -8.22 -0.76 -3.76
N ASP A 79 -8.12 -0.95 -5.08
CA ASP A 79 -8.72 -2.11 -5.73
C ASP A 79 -7.87 -3.38 -5.54
N ALA A 80 -8.31 -4.49 -6.15
CA ALA A 80 -7.64 -5.79 -6.07
C ALA A 80 -6.28 -5.87 -6.79
N SER A 81 -5.94 -4.87 -7.62
CA SER A 81 -4.61 -4.75 -8.23
C SER A 81 -3.63 -3.98 -7.34
N GLY A 82 -4.13 -3.34 -6.27
CA GLY A 82 -3.37 -2.42 -5.43
C GLY A 82 -3.36 -0.99 -5.94
N LEU A 83 -4.25 -0.63 -6.87
CA LEU A 83 -4.41 0.73 -7.34
C LEU A 83 -5.19 1.54 -6.31
N VAL A 84 -4.63 2.66 -5.86
CA VAL A 84 -5.28 3.54 -4.88
C VAL A 84 -6.53 4.16 -5.51
N LEU A 85 -7.68 3.94 -4.88
CA LEU A 85 -8.98 4.51 -5.25
C LEU A 85 -9.25 5.80 -4.47
N ASN A 86 -8.97 5.79 -3.16
CA ASN A 86 -9.19 6.93 -2.28
C ASN A 86 -8.14 6.98 -1.17
N THR A 87 -7.83 8.20 -0.74
CA THR A 87 -7.00 8.50 0.43
C THR A 87 -7.76 9.43 1.35
N PHE A 88 -7.86 9.08 2.63
CA PHE A 88 -8.60 9.82 3.66
C PHE A 88 -7.64 10.23 4.77
N GLY A 89 -7.73 11.48 5.22
CA GLY A 89 -6.92 12.03 6.29
C GLY A 89 -7.14 13.54 6.39
N ASP A 90 -6.55 14.18 7.39
CA ASP A 90 -6.47 15.64 7.43
C ASP A 90 -5.52 16.19 6.35
N MET A 91 -5.53 17.51 6.16
CA MET A 91 -4.70 18.17 5.14
C MET A 91 -3.21 17.84 5.28
N GLN A 92 -2.69 17.82 6.51
CA GLN A 92 -1.28 17.60 6.79
C GLN A 92 -0.86 16.15 6.53
N ALA A 93 -1.72 15.18 6.86
CA ALA A 93 -1.55 13.77 6.57
C ALA A 93 -1.58 13.52 5.05
N LEU A 94 -2.52 14.15 4.34
CA LEU A 94 -2.63 14.05 2.88
C LEU A 94 -1.38 14.62 2.17
N GLU A 95 -0.86 15.76 2.62
CA GLU A 95 0.38 16.33 2.08
C GLU A 95 1.59 15.40 2.27
N LYS A 96 1.70 14.73 3.42
CA LYS A 96 2.75 13.74 3.67
C LYS A 96 2.57 12.51 2.77
N ALA A 97 1.35 12.00 2.66
CA ALA A 97 1.02 10.84 1.84
C ALA A 97 1.34 11.05 0.36
N GLN A 98 1.14 12.26 -0.17
CA GLN A 98 1.48 12.61 -1.55
C GLN A 98 2.97 12.45 -1.86
N ARG A 99 3.87 12.66 -0.88
CA ARG A 99 5.33 12.50 -1.08
C ARG A 99 5.74 11.06 -1.39
N PHE A 100 4.86 10.10 -1.07
CA PHE A 100 5.02 8.68 -1.37
C PHE A 100 4.13 8.20 -2.50
N ALA A 101 3.34 9.09 -3.14
CA ALA A 101 2.30 8.73 -4.10
C ALA A 101 1.19 7.81 -3.53
N LEU A 102 0.80 8.03 -2.27
CA LEU A 102 -0.39 7.42 -1.66
C LEU A 102 -1.65 8.24 -2.01
N ALA A 103 -1.93 8.38 -3.31
CA ALA A 103 -3.03 9.17 -3.84
C ALA A 103 -3.76 8.42 -4.97
N PRO A 104 -5.05 8.73 -5.24
CA PRO A 104 -5.82 8.06 -6.28
C PRO A 104 -5.09 7.93 -7.62
N GLY A 105 -5.16 6.72 -8.19
CA GLY A 105 -4.54 6.38 -9.47
C GLY A 105 -3.09 5.92 -9.41
N ASN A 106 -2.45 5.88 -8.23
CA ASN A 106 -1.11 5.30 -8.06
C ASN A 106 -1.21 3.83 -7.67
N LEU A 107 -0.37 3.00 -8.28
CA LEU A 107 -0.33 1.55 -8.08
C LEU A 107 0.65 1.19 -6.97
N TRP A 108 0.22 0.35 -6.04
CA TRP A 108 0.97 -0.15 -4.90
C TRP A 108 1.09 -1.67 -4.83
N SER A 109 0.99 -2.35 -5.97
CA SER A 109 1.34 -3.77 -6.09
C SER A 109 2.82 -4.02 -5.77
N GLU A 110 3.16 -5.26 -5.38
CA GLU A 110 4.56 -5.63 -5.18
C GLU A 110 5.39 -5.56 -6.46
N CYS A 111 4.79 -5.82 -7.63
CA CYS A 111 5.51 -5.70 -8.91
C CYS A 111 5.86 -4.26 -9.28
N GLY A 112 5.10 -3.28 -8.78
CA GLY A 112 5.35 -1.86 -9.05
C GLY A 112 6.12 -1.14 -7.94
N ARG A 113 5.92 -1.52 -6.68
CA ARG A 113 6.39 -0.77 -5.50
C ARG A 113 7.15 -1.64 -4.49
N GLY A 114 7.45 -2.89 -4.84
CA GLY A 114 8.08 -3.87 -3.96
C GLY A 114 7.26 -4.17 -2.71
N THR A 115 7.87 -4.82 -1.73
CA THR A 115 7.27 -5.08 -0.41
C THR A 115 6.72 -3.80 0.21
N ASN A 116 5.40 -3.77 0.39
CA ASN A 116 4.62 -2.70 1.00
C ASN A 116 3.30 -3.29 1.50
N ALA A 117 2.62 -2.65 2.47
CA ALA A 117 1.47 -3.29 3.09
C ALA A 117 0.30 -3.58 2.12
N ILE A 118 0.01 -2.69 1.17
CA ILE A 118 -1.10 -2.87 0.21
C ILE A 118 -0.83 -4.08 -0.69
N GLY A 119 0.29 -4.05 -1.42
CA GLY A 119 0.66 -5.12 -2.35
C GLY A 119 0.87 -6.46 -1.64
N THR A 120 1.49 -6.45 -0.46
CA THR A 120 1.78 -7.67 0.29
C THR A 120 0.53 -8.29 0.90
N ALA A 121 -0.41 -7.49 1.43
CA ALA A 121 -1.69 -8.01 1.91
C ALA A 121 -2.50 -8.68 0.78
N LEU A 122 -2.45 -8.13 -0.44
CA LEU A 122 -3.06 -8.73 -1.62
C LEU A 122 -2.37 -10.05 -2.02
N ALA A 123 -1.04 -10.08 -1.99
CA ALA A 123 -0.26 -11.26 -2.40
C ALA A 123 -0.43 -12.47 -1.46
N ILE A 124 -0.64 -12.23 -0.16
CA ILE A 124 -0.79 -13.28 0.84
C ILE A 124 -2.25 -13.59 1.20
N ASP A 125 -3.21 -12.84 0.62
CA ASP A 125 -4.63 -12.91 0.98
C ASP A 125 -4.93 -12.74 2.49
N ASP A 126 -4.15 -11.90 3.17
CA ASP A 126 -4.23 -11.70 4.62
C ASP A 126 -3.75 -10.29 5.04
N GLY A 127 -3.85 -9.97 6.32
CA GLY A 127 -3.35 -8.74 6.91
C GLY A 127 -1.84 -8.76 7.14
N CYS A 128 -1.17 -7.62 6.92
CA CYS A 128 0.23 -7.46 7.26
C CYS A 128 0.56 -6.04 7.75
N LYS A 129 1.73 -5.92 8.38
CA LYS A 129 2.34 -4.64 8.77
C LYS A 129 3.75 -4.60 8.19
N ILE A 130 4.09 -3.48 7.57
CA ILE A 130 5.39 -3.23 6.97
C ILE A 130 5.90 -1.89 7.53
N ASP A 131 7.04 -1.93 8.20
CA ASP A 131 7.64 -0.78 8.88
C ASP A 131 9.02 -0.47 8.33
N GLY A 132 9.23 0.78 7.92
CA GLY A 132 10.53 1.34 7.60
C GLY A 132 11.32 0.45 6.65
N GLN A 133 12.47 -0.06 7.12
CA GLN A 133 13.39 -0.88 6.33
C GLN A 133 12.83 -2.25 5.92
N GLN A 134 11.64 -2.64 6.39
CA GLN A 134 10.91 -3.81 5.87
C GLN A 134 10.32 -3.54 4.48
N HIS A 135 10.17 -2.27 4.08
CA HIS A 135 9.89 -1.93 2.69
C HIS A 135 11.08 -2.29 1.81
N PHE A 136 10.80 -2.95 0.68
CA PHE A 136 11.84 -3.36 -0.25
C PHE A 136 12.52 -2.13 -0.90
N LEU A 137 11.72 -1.21 -1.43
CA LEU A 137 12.19 0.05 -2.00
C LEU A 137 12.60 1.02 -0.91
N THR A 138 13.81 1.56 -1.03
CA THR A 138 14.38 2.52 -0.07
C THR A 138 13.53 3.77 0.05
N ARG A 139 12.89 4.19 -1.06
CA ARG A 139 11.98 5.35 -1.09
C ARG A 139 10.77 5.21 -0.17
N ASN A 140 10.38 3.99 0.18
CA ASN A 140 9.20 3.71 1.01
C ASN A 140 9.55 3.58 2.51
N GLN A 141 10.84 3.60 2.88
CA GLN A 141 11.28 3.35 4.25
C GLN A 141 10.95 4.48 5.23
N GLY A 142 10.38 5.59 4.76
CA GLY A 142 9.80 6.62 5.62
C GLY A 142 8.38 6.30 6.10
N LEU A 143 7.84 5.13 5.76
CA LEU A 143 6.48 4.72 6.06
C LEU A 143 6.41 3.63 7.12
N TYR A 144 5.37 3.72 7.94
CA TYR A 144 4.79 2.60 8.66
C TYR A 144 3.42 2.33 8.04
N CYS A 145 3.19 1.11 7.58
CA CYS A 145 1.95 0.74 6.92
C CYS A 145 1.36 -0.54 7.52
N ALA A 146 0.04 -0.56 7.66
CA ALA A 146 -0.73 -1.75 7.95
C ALA A 146 -1.85 -1.86 6.92
N ALA A 147 -2.11 -3.06 6.43
CA ALA A 147 -3.17 -3.31 5.47
C ALA A 147 -3.77 -4.69 5.71
N CYS A 148 -5.02 -4.85 5.28
CA CYS A 148 -5.69 -6.13 5.19
C CYS A 148 -6.58 -6.13 3.95
N ARG A 149 -6.85 -7.33 3.42
CA ARG A 149 -7.74 -7.47 2.28
C ARG A 149 -9.20 -7.30 2.73
N CYS A 150 -9.92 -6.40 2.06
CA CYS A 150 -11.38 -6.35 2.17
C CYS A 150 -11.99 -7.49 1.36
N ARG A 151 -12.61 -8.47 2.03
CA ARG A 151 -13.31 -9.58 1.37
C ARG A 151 -14.78 -9.25 1.20
N CYS A 152 -15.36 -9.56 0.05
CA CYS A 152 -16.79 -9.56 -0.10
C CYS A 152 -17.34 -10.83 0.57
N PRO A 153 -18.44 -10.77 1.35
CA PRO A 153 -19.02 -11.97 1.98
C PRO A 153 -19.45 -13.06 0.98
N THR A 154 -19.58 -12.74 -0.31
CA THR A 154 -19.91 -13.68 -1.38
C THR A 154 -18.69 -14.27 -2.09
N ASP A 155 -17.47 -13.86 -1.76
CA ASP A 155 -16.25 -14.50 -2.25
C ASP A 155 -16.14 -15.88 -1.59
N ARG A 156 -16.54 -16.93 -2.31
CA ARG A 156 -16.54 -18.32 -1.86
C ARG A 156 -15.65 -19.18 -2.74
#